data_AF-A0A8J2VJ51-F1
#
_entry.id   AF-A0A8J2VJ51-F1
#
_cell.length_a   1.000
_cell.length_b   1.000
_cell.length_c   1.000
_cell.angle_alpha   90.00
_cell.angle_beta   90.00
_cell.angle_gamma   90.00
#
_symmetry.space_group_name_H-M   'P 1'
#
loop_
_entity.id
_entity.type
_entity.pdbx_description
1 polymer ?
#
loop_
_entity_poly.entity_id
_entity_poly.type
_entity_poly.pdbx_seq_one_letter_code
_entity_poly.pdbx_strand_id
1 'polypeptide(L)' 'MDLSHILIGLVFAFIFWKLLKLTLKTFLWLALIGLVVAFFAPGQLPLIGDIGGVILSFLGTLLVLTVAGFFFFEGD' A
#
# COMPACT_ATOMS: atom_id res chain seq x y z
N MET A 1 -27.15 11.41 9.18
CA MET A 1 -25.81 11.48 8.59
C MET A 1 -25.54 12.93 8.26
N ASP A 2 -24.77 13.61 9.10
CA ASP A 2 -24.35 14.97 8.85
C ASP A 2 -23.45 15.02 7.59
N LEU A 3 -23.55 16.12 6.82
CA LEU A 3 -22.73 16.38 5.64
C LEU A 3 -21.22 16.16 5.88
N SER A 4 -20.77 16.33 7.14
CA SER A 4 -19.41 16.06 7.62
C SER A 4 -18.97 14.61 7.45
N HIS A 5 -19.82 13.61 7.78
CA HIS A 5 -19.46 12.20 7.63
C HIS A 5 -19.31 11.79 6.16
N ILE A 6 -20.19 12.30 5.29
CA ILE A 6 -20.13 12.03 3.85
C ILE A 6 -18.85 12.62 3.23
N LEU A 7 -18.49 13.86 3.61
CA LEU A 7 -17.26 14.50 3.16
C LEU A 7 -16.01 13.75 3.64
N ILE A 8 -15.99 13.30 4.89
CA ILE A 8 -14.85 12.57 5.47
C ILE A 8 -14.71 11.20 4.82
N GLY A 9 -15.82 10.46 4.66
CA GLY A 9 -15.82 9.18 3.93
C GLY A 9 -15.30 9.32 2.50
N LEU A 10 -15.66 10.40 1.79
CA LEU A 10 -15.13 10.68 0.44
C LEU A 10 -13.61 10.91 0.46
N VAL A 11 -13.10 11.67 1.44
CA VAL A 11 -11.66 11.93 1.59
C VAL A 11 -10.91 10.64 1.90
N PHE A 12 -11.41 9.81 2.81
CA PHE A 12 -10.83 8.50 3.13
C PHE A 12 -10.84 7.56 1.93
N ALA A 13 -11.96 7.48 1.20
CA ALA A 13 -12.05 6.68 -0.03
C ALA A 13 -11.05 7.14 -1.09
N PHE A 14 -10.86 8.45 -1.24
CA PHE A 14 -9.87 9.02 -2.15
C PHE A 14 -8.43 8.68 -1.75
N ILE A 15 -8.10 8.81 -0.46
CA ILE A 15 -6.78 8.45 0.09
C ILE A 15 -6.52 6.95 -0.08
N PHE A 16 -7.50 6.12 0.29
CA PHE A 16 -7.42 4.66 0.17
C PHE A 16 -7.20 4.24 -1.28
N TRP A 17 -7.96 4.79 -2.22
CA TRP A 17 -7.79 4.51 -3.65
C TRP A 17 -6.39 4.86 -4.16
N LYS A 18 -5.85 6.00 -3.72
CA LYS A 18 -4.51 6.47 -4.10
C LYS A 18 -3.43 5.57 -3.52
N LEU A 19 -3.54 5.17 -2.25
CA LEU A 19 -2.64 4.23 -1.59
C LEU A 19 -2.69 2.84 -2.22
N LEU A 20 -3.88 2.35 -2.56
CA LEU A 20 -4.07 1.05 -3.21
C LEU A 20 -3.37 1.02 -4.57
N LYS A 21 -3.58 2.05 -5.40
CA LYS A 21 -2.90 2.19 -6.70
C LYS A 21 -1.38 2.25 -6.53
N LEU A 22 -0.89 3.01 -5.55
CA LEU A 22 0.54 3.09 -5.27
C LEU A 22 1.11 1.73 -4.87
N THR A 23 0.43 1.02 -3.98
CA THR A 23 0.82 -0.32 -3.50
C THR A 23 0.90 -1.33 -4.64
N LEU A 24 -0.13 -1.39 -5.48
CA LEU A 24 -0.15 -2.27 -6.66
C LEU A 24 0.95 -1.91 -7.67
N LYS A 25 1.17 -0.62 -7.91
CA LYS A 25 2.25 -0.17 -8.81
C LYS A 25 3.61 -0.56 -8.25
N THR A 26 3.86 -0.32 -6.97
CA THR A 26 5.12 -0.70 -6.30
C THR A 26 5.34 -2.20 -6.32
N PHE A 27 4.29 -3.00 -6.08
CA PHE A 27 4.36 -4.46 -6.18
C PHE A 27 4.77 -4.92 -7.58
N LEU A 28 4.14 -4.40 -8.63
CA LEU A 28 4.50 -4.74 -10.01
C LEU A 28 5.94 -4.34 -10.36
N TRP A 29 6.39 -3.18 -9.88
CA TRP A 29 7.77 -2.73 -10.08
C TRP A 29 8.78 -3.61 -9.34
N LEU A 30 8.51 -3.97 -8.09
CA LEU A 30 9.36 -4.87 -7.31
C LEU A 30 9.41 -6.27 -7.93
N ALA A 31 8.30 -6.77 -8.47
CA ALA A 31 8.27 -8.04 -9.19
C ALA A 31 9.13 -8.00 -10.46
N LEU A 32 9.05 -6.92 -11.25
CA LEU A 32 9.89 -6.71 -12.43
C LEU A 32 11.38 -6.62 -12.07
N ILE A 33 11.72 -5.81 -11.07
CA ILE A 33 13.11 -5.66 -10.61
C ILE A 33 13.63 -6.99 -10.06
N GLY A 34 12.84 -7.70 -9.26
CA GLY A 34 13.17 -9.02 -8.76
C GLY A 34 13.42 -10.03 -9.87
N LEU A 35 12.61 -10.00 -10.94
CA LEU A 35 12.79 -10.88 -12.10
C LEU A 35 14.07 -10.57 -12.89
N VAL A 36 14.37 -9.28 -13.10
CA VAL A 36 15.64 -8.86 -13.72
C VAL A 36 16.82 -9.32 -12.86
N VAL A 37 16.79 -9.09 -11.55
CA VAL A 37 17.90 -9.48 -10.67
C VAL A 37 18.04 -10.99 -10.54
N ALA A 38 16.94 -11.74 -10.58
CA ALA A 38 16.99 -13.21 -10.61
C ALA A 38 17.81 -13.73 -11.80
N PHE A 39 17.74 -13.05 -12.94
CA PHE A 39 18.44 -13.44 -14.16
C PHE A 39 19.90 -12.96 -14.20
N PHE A 40 20.16 -11.70 -13.79
CA PHE A 40 21.50 -11.09 -13.91
C PHE A 40 22.39 -11.26 -12.67
N ALA A 41 21.82 -11.33 -11.47
CA ALA A 41 22.56 -11.34 -10.20
C ALA A 41 21.75 -12.03 -9.08
N PRO A 42 21.53 -13.37 -9.16
CA PRO A 42 20.67 -14.09 -8.23
C PRO A 42 21.13 -14.00 -6.76
N GLY A 43 22.43 -13.78 -6.52
CA GLY A 43 22.95 -13.59 -5.15
C GLY A 43 22.46 -12.33 -4.44
N GLN A 44 21.92 -11.34 -5.17
CA GLN A 44 21.35 -10.12 -4.60
C GLN A 44 19.83 -10.18 -4.41
N LEU A 45 19.19 -11.28 -4.79
CA LEU A 45 17.74 -11.48 -4.61
C LEU A 45 17.27 -11.31 -3.17
N PRO A 46 17.96 -11.83 -2.13
CA PRO A 46 17.52 -11.64 -0.75
C PRO A 46 17.45 -10.16 -0.37
N LEU A 47 18.45 -9.36 -0.77
CA LEU A 47 18.49 -7.93 -0.48
C LEU A 47 17.31 -7.17 -1.10
N ILE A 48 16.99 -7.47 -2.36
CA ILE A 48 15.87 -6.84 -3.06
C ILE A 48 14.52 -7.33 -2.50
N GLY A 49 14.44 -8.60 -2.14
CA GLY A 49 13.30 -9.19 -1.46
C GLY A 49 13.03 -8.52 -0.12
N ASP A 50 14.05 -8.32 0.70
CA ASP A 50 13.95 -7.69 2.01
C ASP A 50 13.52 -6.22 1.90
N ILE A 51 14.18 -5.44 1.03
CA ILE A 51 13.82 -4.03 0.79
C ILE A 51 12.40 -3.93 0.24
N GLY A 52 12.06 -4.76 -0.75
CA GLY A 52 10.73 -4.81 -1.32
C GLY A 52 9.66 -5.19 -0.30
N GLY A 53 9.96 -6.17 0.56
CA GLY A 53 9.10 -6.60 1.65
C GLY A 53 8.86 -5.49 2.66
N VAL A 54 9.90 -4.75 3.07
CA VAL A 54 9.76 -3.59 3.97
C VAL A 54 8.86 -2.53 3.34
N ILE A 55 9.08 -2.16 2.08
CA ILE A 55 8.27 -1.14 1.40
C ILE A 55 6.81 -1.60 1.28
N LEU A 56 6.56 -2.84 0.88
CA LEU A 56 5.21 -3.38 0.73
C LEU A 56 4.50 -3.53 2.08
N SER A 57 5.21 -3.94 3.13
CA SER A 57 4.66 -4.04 4.48
C SER A 57 4.28 -2.67 5.05
N PHE A 58 5.09 -1.64 4.77
CA PHE A 58 4.78 -0.27 5.15
C PHE A 58 3.53 0.26 4.44
N LEU A 59 3.46 0.07 3.11
CA LEU A 59 2.29 0.47 2.32
C LEU A 59 1.03 -0.32 2.71
N GLY A 60 1.17 -1.61 2.98
CA GLY A 60 0.09 -2.46 3.49
C GLY A 60 -0.40 -1.99 4.85
N THR A 61 0.51 -1.63 5.75
CA THR A 61 0.16 -1.08 7.07
C THR A 61 -0.61 0.24 6.93
N LEU A 62 -0.18 1.13 6.04
CA LEU A 62 -0.90 2.38 5.76
C LEU A 62 -2.32 2.13 5.22
N LEU A 63 -2.49 1.13 4.35
CA LEU A 63 -3.82 0.72 3.88
C LEU A 63 -4.70 0.24 5.03
N VAL A 64 -4.17 -0.64 5.89
CA VAL A 64 -4.90 -1.16 7.06
C VAL A 64 -5.28 -0.03 8.03
N LEU A 65 -4.36 0.89 8.32
CA LEU A 65 -4.62 2.06 9.17
C LEU A 65 -5.69 2.98 8.57
N THR A 66 -5.69 3.15 7.25
CA THR A 66 -6.70 3.96 6.55
C THR A 66 -8.09 3.34 6.70
N VAL A 67 -8.19 2.01 6.57
CA VAL A 67 -9.45 1.27 6.76
C VAL A 67 -9.91 1.28 8.22
N ALA A 68 -8.99 1.04 9.15
CA ALA A 68 -9.29 1.08 10.59
C ALA A 68 -9.76 2.48 11.02
N GLY A 69 -9.09 3.53 10.54
CA GLY A 69 -9.48 4.92 10.79
C GLY A 69 -10.88 5.25 10.25
N PHE A 70 -11.23 4.73 9.07
CA PHE A 70 -12.59 4.88 8.52
C PHE A 70 -13.64 4.23 9.42
N PHE A 71 -13.45 2.96 9.81
CA PHE A 71 -14.40 2.27 10.70
C PHE A 71 -14.52 2.90 12.08
N PHE A 72 -13.41 3.43 12.62
CA PHE A 72 -13.43 4.13 13.91
C PHE A 72 -14.23 5.43 13.82
N PHE A 73 -14.14 6.15 12.70
CA PHE A 73 -14.86 7.42 12.50
C PHE A 73 -16.33 7.26 12.15
N GLU A 74 -16.71 6.16 11.48
CA GLU A 74 -18.10 5.86 11.13
C GLU A 74 -18.87 5.17 12.28
N GLY A 75 -18.15 4.59 13.24
CA GLY A 75 -18.72 3.86 14.38
C GLY A 75 -19.05 4.72 15.61
N ASP A 76 -18.49 5.93 15.68
CA ASP A 76 -18.82 6.99 16.66
C ASP A 76 -19.91 7.93 16.08
#